data_AF-A0A6P0MC25-F1
#
_entry.id   AF-A0A6P0MC25-F1
#
_cell.length_a   1.000
_cell.length_b   1.000
_cell.length_c   1.000
_cell.angle_alpha   90.00
_cell.angle_beta   90.00
_cell.angle_gamma   90.00
#
_symmetry.space_group_name_H-M   'P 1'
#
loop_
_entity.id
_entity.type
_entity.pdbx_description
1 polymer ?
#
loop_
_entity_poly.entity_id
_entity_poly.type
_entity_poly.pdbx_seq_one_letter_code
_entity_poly.pdbx_strand_id
1 'polypeptide(L)'
;CYNQRTINRDYGNLTVALFGVATPSGLITDHQRTPFNIGQAIQLEGFKEHEAQPLLQGLAEKVSNPQTLLKELLAWTSGQPFLTQKICQFIRSTSSAIPTNDEAEWIENLVRTKVIENWESQDEPEHLRTIRDRILESKQSVGLLEIYRQIVEQGEVVAVDSPEEKELLLSGLVVKQQGCLRVNNRIYESIFDRSWVEEHV
;
A
#
# COMPACT_ATOMS: atom_id res chain seq x y z
N CYS A 1 22.02 -16.02 -19.88
CA CYS A 1 21.70 -17.17 -19.00
C CYS A 1 20.33 -17.78 -19.31
N TYR A 2 19.23 -17.02 -19.39
CA TYR A 2 17.90 -17.61 -19.69
C TYR A 2 17.87 -18.38 -21.03
N ASN A 3 18.31 -17.76 -22.13
CA ASN A 3 18.33 -18.43 -23.45
C ASN A 3 19.29 -19.63 -23.52
N GLN A 4 20.25 -19.75 -22.59
CA GLN A 4 21.18 -20.88 -22.53
C GLN A 4 20.55 -22.12 -21.88
N ARG A 5 19.36 -22.01 -21.27
CA ARG A 5 18.64 -23.15 -20.67
C ARG A 5 18.21 -24.20 -21.70
N THR A 6 18.05 -23.83 -22.97
CA THR A 6 17.74 -24.77 -24.06
C THR A 6 18.97 -25.59 -24.48
N ILE A 7 20.18 -25.13 -24.15
CA ILE A 7 21.45 -25.73 -24.57
C ILE A 7 22.12 -26.46 -23.40
N ASN A 8 22.08 -25.88 -22.19
CA ASN A 8 22.62 -26.48 -20.98
C ASN A 8 21.56 -26.50 -19.87
N ARG A 9 21.20 -27.72 -19.44
CA ARG A 9 20.17 -28.00 -18.42
C ARG A 9 20.52 -27.45 -17.04
N ASP A 10 21.79 -27.27 -16.70
CA ASP A 10 22.20 -26.76 -15.37
C ASP A 10 21.69 -25.34 -15.11
N TYR A 11 21.49 -24.54 -16.17
CA TYR A 11 20.90 -23.20 -16.05
C TYR A 11 19.40 -23.21 -15.69
N GLY A 12 18.74 -24.37 -15.73
CA GLY A 12 17.36 -24.55 -15.28
C GLY A 12 17.20 -24.34 -13.77
N ASN A 13 18.27 -24.54 -12.99
CA ASN A 13 18.27 -24.40 -11.53
C ASN A 13 18.45 -22.95 -11.05
N LEU A 14 18.78 -22.02 -11.94
CA LEU A 14 19.05 -20.63 -11.58
C LEU A 14 17.82 -19.75 -11.81
N THR A 15 17.13 -19.35 -10.75
CA THR A 15 16.04 -18.35 -10.81
C THR A 15 16.52 -17.01 -10.27
N VAL A 16 16.23 -15.92 -10.98
CA VAL A 16 16.53 -14.55 -10.55
C VAL A 16 15.20 -13.86 -10.25
N ALA A 17 15.10 -13.27 -9.06
CA ALA A 17 13.98 -12.42 -8.68
C ALA A 17 14.50 -11.01 -8.41
N LEU A 18 13.76 -10.00 -8.88
CA LEU A 18 14.08 -8.60 -8.70
C LEU A 18 12.97 -7.97 -7.86
N PHE A 19 13.34 -7.30 -6.78
CA PHE A 19 12.43 -6.64 -5.86
C PHE A 19 12.86 -5.18 -5.72
N GLY A 20 11.91 -4.26 -5.76
CA GLY A 20 12.20 -2.85 -5.64
C GLY A 20 11.05 -1.97 -6.14
N VAL A 21 11.25 -0.67 -6.03
CA VAL A 21 10.27 0.35 -6.41
C VAL A 21 10.68 0.94 -7.76
N ALA A 22 10.46 0.19 -8.85
CA ALA A 22 10.75 0.64 -10.20
C ALA A 22 9.82 -0.06 -11.20
N THR A 23 9.47 0.64 -12.28
CA THR A 23 8.85 -0.02 -13.43
C THR A 23 9.92 -0.80 -14.21
N PRO A 24 9.59 -1.93 -14.86
CA PRO A 24 10.51 -2.63 -15.74
C PRO A 24 11.13 -1.71 -16.80
N SER A 25 10.36 -0.79 -17.37
CA SER A 25 10.85 0.23 -18.30
C SER A 25 11.91 1.15 -17.69
N GLY A 26 11.79 1.52 -16.41
CA GLY A 26 12.80 2.32 -15.71
C GLY A 26 14.10 1.56 -15.43
N LEU A 27 14.10 0.23 -15.54
CA LEU A 27 15.28 -0.62 -15.39
C LEU A 27 15.96 -0.94 -16.73
N ILE A 28 15.35 -0.57 -17.87
CA ILE A 28 15.92 -0.78 -19.20
C ILE A 28 16.76 0.44 -19.59
N THR A 29 18.07 0.25 -19.68
CA THR A 29 19.02 1.27 -20.19
C THR A 29 19.23 1.19 -21.70
N ASP A 30 19.03 0.01 -22.30
CA ASP A 30 19.12 -0.22 -23.75
C ASP A 30 17.77 -0.76 -24.25
N HIS A 31 16.98 0.11 -24.89
CA HIS A 31 15.65 -0.24 -25.40
C HIS A 31 15.65 -1.28 -26.53
N GLN A 32 16.81 -1.60 -27.13
CA GLN A 32 16.91 -2.70 -28.08
C GLN A 32 17.03 -4.07 -27.41
N ARG A 33 17.27 -4.09 -26.09
CA ARG A 33 17.24 -5.31 -25.28
C ARG A 33 15.92 -5.35 -24.52
N THR A 34 15.24 -6.50 -24.59
CA THR A 34 13.97 -6.73 -23.89
C THR A 34 14.13 -7.72 -22.75
N PRO A 35 14.96 -7.44 -21.72
CA PRO A 35 15.30 -8.41 -20.68
C PRO A 35 14.08 -8.86 -19.86
N PHE A 36 13.03 -8.04 -19.83
CA PHE A 36 11.80 -8.31 -19.09
C PHE A 36 10.69 -8.96 -19.93
N ASN A 37 10.86 -9.17 -21.25
CA ASN A 37 9.86 -9.90 -22.06
C ASN A 37 9.73 -11.38 -21.67
N ILE A 38 10.67 -11.88 -20.86
CA ILE A 38 10.73 -13.26 -20.37
C ILE A 38 10.46 -13.31 -18.86
N GLY A 39 10.33 -12.15 -18.22
CA GLY A 39 10.03 -12.04 -16.79
C GLY A 39 8.55 -12.25 -16.51
N GLN A 40 8.25 -12.83 -15.35
CA GLN A 40 6.89 -12.86 -14.82
C GLN A 40 6.74 -11.74 -13.80
N ALA A 41 5.77 -10.85 -14.01
CA ALA A 41 5.39 -9.87 -13.00
C ALA A 41 4.65 -10.57 -11.87
N ILE A 42 5.08 -10.34 -10.64
CA ILE A 42 4.39 -10.79 -9.43
C ILE A 42 3.87 -9.53 -8.75
N GLN A 43 2.56 -9.31 -8.85
CA GLN A 43 1.91 -8.23 -8.12
C GLN A 43 1.77 -8.65 -6.66
N LEU A 44 2.30 -7.82 -5.75
CA LEU A 44 2.13 -8.01 -4.32
C LEU A 44 0.90 -7.25 -3.87
N GLU A 45 -0.02 -7.94 -3.21
CA GLU A 45 -1.22 -7.35 -2.61
C GLU A 45 -1.04 -7.19 -1.10
N GLY A 46 -1.91 -6.40 -0.48
CA GLY A 46 -2.02 -6.37 0.98
C GLY A 46 -2.48 -7.72 1.54
N PHE A 47 -2.07 -8.00 2.78
CA PHE A 47 -2.40 -9.24 3.48
C PHE A 47 -3.91 -9.51 3.50
N LYS A 48 -4.27 -10.75 3.18
CA LYS A 48 -5.62 -11.28 3.42
C LYS A 48 -5.75 -11.76 4.86
N GLU A 49 -6.99 -11.91 5.31
CA GLU A 49 -7.31 -12.34 6.68
C GLU A 49 -6.62 -13.66 7.07
N HIS A 50 -6.54 -14.62 6.16
CA HIS A 50 -5.87 -15.91 6.41
C HIS A 50 -4.34 -15.79 6.46
N GLU A 51 -3.75 -14.82 5.76
CA GLU A 51 -2.30 -14.56 5.74
C GLU A 51 -1.87 -13.79 7.00
N ALA A 52 -2.77 -12.98 7.56
CA ALA A 52 -2.53 -12.16 8.74
C ALA A 52 -2.80 -12.89 10.08
N GLN A 53 -3.22 -14.15 10.06
CA GLN A 53 -3.48 -14.96 11.25
C GLN A 53 -2.34 -14.99 12.28
N PRO A 54 -1.03 -15.01 11.89
CA PRO A 54 0.06 -14.97 12.86
C PRO A 54 0.06 -13.72 13.77
N LEU A 55 -0.56 -12.61 13.34
CA LEU A 55 -0.67 -11.39 14.14
C LEU A 55 -1.56 -11.57 15.38
N LEU A 56 -2.53 -12.49 15.33
CA LEU A 56 -3.49 -12.73 16.40
C LEU A 56 -2.82 -13.12 17.72
N GLN A 57 -1.70 -13.85 17.65
CA GLN A 57 -0.94 -14.22 18.84
C GLN A 57 -0.52 -12.99 19.66
N GLY A 58 -0.18 -11.88 18.99
CA GLY A 58 0.19 -10.63 19.65
C GLY A 58 -0.99 -9.80 20.16
N LEU A 59 -2.21 -10.12 19.73
CA LEU A 59 -3.44 -9.38 20.05
C LEU A 59 -4.33 -10.09 21.08
N ALA A 60 -4.11 -11.39 21.30
CA ALA A 60 -4.95 -12.26 22.13
C ALA A 60 -5.15 -11.74 23.57
N GLU A 61 -4.17 -11.04 24.13
CA GLU A 61 -4.25 -10.50 25.50
C GLU A 61 -5.01 -9.16 25.59
N LYS A 62 -5.34 -8.52 24.46
CA LYS A 62 -5.94 -7.18 24.42
C LYS A 62 -7.45 -7.19 24.21
N VAL A 63 -7.99 -8.26 23.64
CA VAL A 63 -9.40 -8.36 23.22
C VAL A 63 -9.92 -9.78 23.41
N SER A 64 -11.21 -9.90 23.72
CA SER A 64 -11.89 -11.18 23.87
C SER A 64 -12.08 -11.92 22.53
N ASN A 65 -12.23 -11.16 21.43
CA ASN A 65 -12.35 -11.70 20.08
C ASN A 65 -11.28 -11.10 19.12
N PRO A 66 -10.07 -11.69 19.07
CA PRO A 66 -8.98 -11.22 18.21
C PRO A 66 -9.29 -11.29 16.71
N GLN A 67 -10.17 -12.20 16.28
CA GLN A 67 -10.53 -12.35 14.87
C GLN A 67 -11.34 -11.14 14.37
N THR A 68 -12.35 -10.71 15.14
CA THR A 68 -13.10 -9.50 14.82
C THR A 68 -12.18 -8.29 14.76
N LEU A 69 -11.28 -8.14 15.73
CA LEU A 69 -10.31 -7.05 15.75
C LEU A 69 -9.40 -7.04 14.52
N LEU A 70 -8.89 -8.21 14.11
CA LEU A 70 -8.06 -8.33 12.91
C LEU A 70 -8.83 -7.93 11.64
N LYS A 71 -10.10 -8.35 11.52
CA LYS A 71 -10.94 -8.00 10.38
C LYS A 71 -11.15 -6.49 10.27
N GLU A 72 -11.46 -5.82 11.38
CA GLU A 72 -11.62 -4.36 11.42
C GLU A 72 -10.31 -3.63 11.11
N LEU A 73 -9.18 -4.13 11.63
CA LEU A 73 -7.86 -3.60 11.31
C LEU A 73 -7.55 -3.69 9.81
N LEU A 74 -7.79 -4.85 9.21
CA LEU A 74 -7.57 -5.05 7.76
C LEU A 74 -8.55 -4.22 6.91
N ALA A 75 -9.76 -3.94 7.41
CA ALA A 75 -10.70 -3.05 6.74
C ALA A 75 -10.17 -1.61 6.66
N TRP A 76 -9.37 -1.17 7.63
CA TRP A 76 -8.70 0.13 7.61
C TRP A 76 -7.45 0.16 6.74
N THR A 77 -6.62 -0.88 6.79
CA THR A 77 -5.31 -0.89 6.13
C THR A 77 -5.31 -1.52 4.74
N SER A 78 -6.39 -2.19 4.35
CA SER A 78 -6.44 -3.10 3.19
C SER A 78 -5.32 -4.15 3.20
N GLY A 79 -4.83 -4.52 4.39
CA GLY A 79 -3.70 -5.43 4.54
C GLY A 79 -2.33 -4.84 4.19
N GLN A 80 -2.21 -3.52 4.02
CA GLN A 80 -0.93 -2.88 3.76
C GLN A 80 0.05 -3.23 4.92
N PRO A 81 1.21 -3.87 4.66
CA PRO A 81 2.01 -4.49 5.71
C PRO A 81 2.50 -3.54 6.81
N PHE A 82 2.96 -2.35 6.43
CA PHE A 82 3.50 -1.37 7.37
C PHE A 82 2.43 -0.82 8.32
N LEU A 83 1.32 -0.32 7.80
CA LEU A 83 0.18 0.20 8.55
C LEU A 83 -0.44 -0.89 9.43
N THR A 84 -0.57 -2.11 8.89
CA THR A 84 -1.08 -3.27 9.63
C THR A 84 -0.22 -3.53 10.87
N GLN A 85 1.11 -3.54 10.71
CA GLN A 85 2.03 -3.72 11.83
C GLN A 85 2.04 -2.52 12.80
N LYS A 86 2.01 -1.28 12.28
CA LYS A 86 1.99 -0.03 13.07
C LYS A 86 0.76 0.02 13.98
N ILE A 87 -0.42 -0.31 13.45
CA ILE A 87 -1.66 -0.36 14.23
C ILE A 87 -1.62 -1.51 15.25
N CYS A 88 -1.14 -2.71 14.87
CA CYS A 88 -0.92 -3.79 15.84
C CYS A 88 -0.01 -3.36 16.99
N GLN A 89 1.05 -2.59 16.71
CA GLN A 89 1.94 -2.05 17.75
C GLN A 89 1.20 -1.07 18.67
N PHE A 90 0.38 -0.17 18.13
CA PHE A 90 -0.45 0.73 18.93
C PHE A 90 -1.43 -0.03 19.82
N ILE A 91 -2.12 -1.04 19.28
CA ILE A 91 -3.00 -1.92 20.06
C ILE A 91 -2.26 -2.57 21.24
N ARG A 92 -1.07 -3.12 20.98
CA ARG A 92 -0.27 -3.75 22.04
C ARG A 92 0.18 -2.76 23.12
N SER A 93 0.40 -1.52 22.74
CA SER A 93 0.90 -0.45 23.62
C SER A 93 -0.20 0.18 24.49
N THR A 94 -1.48 -0.04 24.17
CA THR A 94 -2.59 0.48 24.99
C THR A 94 -2.70 -0.26 26.32
N SER A 95 -2.92 0.49 27.39
CA SER A 95 -3.07 -0.04 28.76
C SER A 95 -4.46 -0.58 29.06
N SER A 96 -5.51 -0.05 28.41
CA SER A 96 -6.89 -0.51 28.57
C SER A 96 -7.17 -1.74 27.71
N ALA A 97 -8.04 -2.61 28.22
CA ALA A 97 -8.63 -3.68 27.43
C ALA A 97 -9.59 -3.11 26.39
N ILE A 98 -9.67 -3.77 25.23
CA ILE A 98 -10.62 -3.43 24.17
C ILE A 98 -12.01 -3.91 24.61
N PRO A 99 -13.04 -3.03 24.62
CA PRO A 99 -14.40 -3.45 24.99
C PRO A 99 -14.92 -4.51 24.02
N THR A 100 -15.63 -5.50 24.55
CA THR A 100 -16.21 -6.58 23.74
C THR A 100 -17.42 -6.07 22.99
N ASN A 101 -17.51 -6.37 21.69
CA ASN A 101 -18.53 -5.91 20.74
C ASN A 101 -18.42 -4.44 20.29
N ASP A 102 -17.40 -3.70 20.75
CA ASP A 102 -17.11 -2.34 20.29
C ASP A 102 -15.73 -2.26 19.59
N GLU A 103 -15.20 -3.39 19.10
CA GLU A 103 -13.87 -3.46 18.48
C GLU A 103 -13.73 -2.50 17.28
N ALA A 104 -14.80 -2.36 16.49
CA ALA A 104 -14.83 -1.49 15.32
C ALA A 104 -14.68 0.00 15.69
N GLU A 105 -15.53 0.48 16.61
CA GLU A 105 -15.49 1.87 17.10
C GLU A 105 -14.16 2.16 17.82
N TRP A 106 -13.67 1.18 18.58
CA TRP A 106 -12.39 1.33 19.27
C TRP A 106 -11.22 1.44 18.28
N ILE A 107 -11.17 0.61 17.23
CA ILE A 107 -10.13 0.70 16.19
C ILE A 107 -10.24 2.02 15.44
N GLU A 108 -11.46 2.43 15.06
CA GLU A 108 -11.67 3.71 14.37
C GLU A 108 -11.11 4.87 15.20
N ASN A 109 -11.43 4.92 16.50
CA ASN A 109 -10.89 5.93 17.40
C ASN A 109 -9.36 5.86 17.52
N LEU A 110 -8.78 4.66 17.60
CA LEU A 110 -7.33 4.49 17.63
C LEU A 110 -6.67 5.03 16.36
N VAL A 111 -7.18 4.62 15.18
CA VAL A 111 -6.64 5.04 13.87
C VAL A 111 -6.80 6.54 13.69
N ARG A 112 -7.97 7.09 13.99
CA ARG A 112 -8.24 8.52 13.91
C ARG A 112 -7.24 9.31 14.76
N THR A 113 -7.11 8.98 16.03
CA THR A 113 -6.28 9.76 16.98
C THR A 113 -4.78 9.57 16.81
N LYS A 114 -4.32 8.36 16.43
CA LYS A 114 -2.89 8.01 16.35
C LYS A 114 -2.29 8.04 14.95
N VAL A 115 -3.12 8.06 13.91
CA VAL A 115 -2.64 7.98 12.51
C VAL A 115 -3.15 9.14 11.68
N ILE A 116 -4.44 9.49 11.76
CA ILE A 116 -5.05 10.48 10.85
C ILE A 116 -4.92 11.91 11.39
N GLU A 117 -5.26 12.13 12.65
CA GLU A 117 -5.20 13.46 13.26
C GLU A 117 -3.76 13.93 13.40
N ASN A 118 -3.43 15.13 12.91
CA ASN A 118 -2.07 15.67 12.91
C ASN A 118 -1.02 14.70 12.34
N TRP A 119 -1.42 13.89 11.34
CA TRP A 119 -0.62 12.79 10.80
C TRP A 119 0.81 13.22 10.44
N GLU A 120 1.01 14.42 9.89
CA GLU A 120 2.33 14.92 9.50
C GLU A 120 3.34 14.94 10.65
N SER A 121 2.86 15.23 11.86
CA SER A 121 3.68 15.25 13.08
C SER A 121 3.76 13.90 13.80
N GLN A 122 2.81 13.00 13.53
CA GLN A 122 2.72 11.68 14.16
C GLN A 122 3.30 10.55 13.31
N ASP A 123 3.73 10.83 12.08
CA ASP A 123 4.19 9.82 11.13
C ASP A 123 5.60 9.30 11.42
N GLU A 124 5.75 8.60 12.55
CA GLU A 124 6.98 7.95 12.96
C GLU A 124 6.76 6.45 13.25
N PRO A 125 7.56 5.54 12.65
CA PRO A 125 8.46 5.82 11.52
C PRO A 125 7.68 6.35 10.30
N GLU A 126 8.39 7.07 9.43
CA GLU A 126 7.82 7.71 8.24
C GLU A 126 7.22 6.70 7.26
N HIS A 127 6.07 7.08 6.71
CA HIS A 127 5.36 6.34 5.69
C HIS A 127 4.44 7.25 4.89
N LEU A 128 3.58 7.98 5.57
CA LEU A 128 2.65 8.94 4.97
C LEU A 128 3.40 10.16 4.42
N ARG A 129 4.40 10.68 5.13
CA ARG A 129 5.22 11.81 4.65
C ARG A 129 5.98 11.40 3.39
N THR A 130 6.51 10.19 3.36
CA THR A 130 7.18 9.64 2.16
C THR A 130 6.23 9.55 0.96
N ILE A 131 4.96 9.18 1.17
CA ILE A 131 3.95 9.17 0.09
C ILE A 131 3.68 10.60 -0.39
N ARG A 132 3.43 11.53 0.53
CA ARG A 132 3.19 12.95 0.26
C ARG A 132 4.34 13.55 -0.55
N ASP A 133 5.55 13.47 -0.03
CA ASP A 133 6.74 14.10 -0.61
C ASP A 133 7.01 13.52 -1.99
N ARG A 134 6.83 12.22 -2.18
CA ARG A 134 6.96 11.60 -3.49
C ARG A 134 5.99 12.15 -4.54
N ILE A 135 4.76 12.49 -4.16
CA ILE A 135 3.76 13.05 -5.08
C ILE A 135 4.07 14.52 -5.35
N LEU A 136 4.33 15.29 -4.31
CA LEU A 136 4.52 16.74 -4.40
C LEU A 136 5.86 17.13 -5.04
N GLU A 137 6.92 16.37 -4.80
CA GLU A 137 8.27 16.62 -5.34
C GLU A 137 8.49 15.97 -6.72
N SER A 138 7.49 15.24 -7.24
CA SER A 138 7.57 14.68 -8.58
C SER A 138 7.66 15.77 -9.65
N LYS A 139 8.43 15.51 -10.70
CA LYS A 139 8.42 16.36 -11.91
C LYS A 139 7.06 16.38 -12.62
N GLN A 140 6.20 15.41 -12.32
CA GLN A 140 4.86 15.26 -12.86
C GLN A 140 3.76 15.58 -11.83
N SER A 141 4.10 16.25 -10.72
CA SER A 141 3.19 16.46 -9.56
C SER A 141 1.79 16.95 -9.95
N VAL A 142 1.69 17.95 -10.83
CA VAL A 142 0.40 18.46 -11.34
C VAL A 142 -0.43 17.34 -12.00
N GLY A 143 0.18 16.51 -12.84
CA GLY A 143 -0.48 15.39 -13.49
C GLY A 143 -0.88 14.27 -12.52
N LEU A 144 -0.02 13.98 -11.53
CA LEU A 144 -0.32 13.01 -10.48
C LEU A 144 -1.52 13.47 -9.64
N LEU A 145 -1.53 14.73 -9.22
CA LEU A 145 -2.60 15.30 -8.40
C LEU A 145 -3.92 15.39 -9.18
N GLU A 146 -3.87 15.69 -10.48
CA GLU A 146 -5.07 15.73 -11.33
C GLU A 146 -5.73 14.34 -11.46
N ILE A 147 -4.93 13.29 -11.70
CA ILE A 147 -5.43 11.90 -11.74
C ILE A 147 -5.95 11.50 -10.37
N TYR A 148 -5.21 11.81 -9.31
CA TYR A 148 -5.62 11.47 -7.96
C TYR A 148 -6.91 12.19 -7.55
N ARG A 149 -7.11 13.46 -7.96
CA ARG A 149 -8.38 14.19 -7.77
C ARG A 149 -9.54 13.43 -8.40
N GLN A 150 -9.38 12.94 -9.63
CA GLN A 150 -10.42 12.16 -10.31
C GLN A 150 -10.75 10.87 -9.55
N ILE A 151 -9.74 10.19 -9.00
CA ILE A 151 -9.93 8.99 -8.18
C ILE A 151 -10.72 9.32 -6.90
N VAL A 152 -10.39 10.41 -6.21
CA VAL A 152 -11.10 10.84 -4.99
C VAL A 152 -12.54 11.26 -5.30
N GLU A 153 -12.79 11.94 -6.42
CA GLU A 153 -14.14 12.40 -6.81
C GLU A 153 -15.05 11.27 -7.30
N GLN A 154 -14.49 10.31 -8.05
CA GLN A 154 -15.26 9.25 -8.74
C GLN A 154 -15.22 7.92 -7.99
N GLY A 155 -14.36 7.79 -6.97
CA GLY A 155 -14.05 6.56 -6.25
C GLY A 155 -13.11 5.62 -7.03
N GLU A 156 -13.18 5.63 -8.36
CA GLU A 156 -12.28 4.89 -9.23
C GLU A 156 -12.12 5.52 -10.61
N VAL A 157 -10.98 5.24 -11.26
CA VAL A 157 -10.70 5.66 -12.65
C VAL A 157 -10.19 4.47 -13.44
N VAL A 158 -10.61 4.31 -14.70
CA VAL A 158 -10.09 3.26 -15.58
C VAL A 158 -8.61 3.51 -15.85
N ALA A 159 -7.77 2.53 -15.55
CA ALA A 159 -6.33 2.65 -15.73
C ALA A 159 -5.96 2.63 -17.22
N VAL A 160 -5.17 3.60 -17.66
CA VAL A 160 -4.63 3.70 -19.03
C VAL A 160 -3.13 3.44 -19.13
N ASP A 161 -2.48 3.10 -18.01
CA ASP A 161 -1.06 2.78 -17.86
C ASP A 161 -0.11 3.92 -18.29
N SER A 162 -0.53 5.17 -18.05
CA SER A 162 0.30 6.36 -18.28
C SER A 162 1.54 6.41 -17.35
N PRO A 163 2.57 7.21 -17.68
CA PRO A 163 3.70 7.43 -16.77
C PRO A 163 3.27 7.90 -15.37
N GLU A 164 2.33 8.84 -15.32
CA GLU A 164 1.77 9.42 -14.09
C GLU A 164 1.04 8.36 -13.26
N GLU A 165 0.20 7.54 -13.89
CA GLU A 165 -0.49 6.43 -13.21
C GLU A 165 0.51 5.42 -12.62
N LYS A 166 1.58 5.10 -13.35
CA LYS A 166 2.63 4.20 -12.85
C LYS A 166 3.35 4.80 -11.66
N GLU A 167 3.61 6.10 -11.67
CA GLU A 167 4.24 6.79 -10.55
C GLU A 167 3.33 6.85 -9.31
N LEU A 168 2.03 7.11 -9.50
CA LEU A 168 1.03 6.99 -8.44
C LEU A 168 0.94 5.57 -7.88
N LEU A 169 0.97 4.53 -8.73
CA LEU A 169 1.00 3.14 -8.27
C LEU A 169 2.27 2.83 -7.47
N LEU A 170 3.41 3.36 -7.92
CA LEU A 170 4.68 3.16 -7.23
C LEU A 170 4.77 3.92 -5.90
N SER A 171 4.02 5.02 -5.72
CA SER A 171 3.89 5.67 -4.40
C SER A 171 3.13 4.80 -3.40
N GLY A 172 2.30 3.88 -3.89
CA GLY A 172 1.47 3.01 -3.08
C GLY A 172 0.20 3.69 -2.56
N LEU A 173 -0.03 4.97 -2.90
CA LEU A 173 -1.26 5.70 -2.55
C LEU A 173 -2.49 5.07 -3.19
N VAL A 174 -2.34 4.62 -4.43
CA VAL A 174 -3.39 3.96 -5.21
C VAL A 174 -3.01 2.53 -5.54
N VAL A 175 -4.01 1.72 -5.86
CA VAL A 175 -3.85 0.33 -6.31
C VAL A 175 -4.64 0.13 -7.60
N LYS A 176 -4.11 -0.72 -8.50
CA LYS A 176 -4.82 -1.18 -9.69
C LYS A 176 -5.55 -2.48 -9.38
N GLN A 177 -6.88 -2.45 -9.41
CA GLN A 177 -7.75 -3.61 -9.20
C GLN A 177 -8.78 -3.68 -10.32
N GLN A 178 -8.92 -4.86 -10.94
CA GLN A 178 -9.89 -5.11 -12.00
C GLN A 178 -9.82 -4.12 -13.18
N GLY A 179 -8.63 -3.56 -13.45
CA GLY A 179 -8.42 -2.57 -14.52
C GLY A 179 -8.67 -1.12 -14.12
N CYS A 180 -9.06 -0.84 -12.88
CA CYS A 180 -9.27 0.51 -12.36
C CYS A 180 -8.26 0.88 -11.28
N LEU A 181 -7.94 2.18 -11.17
CA LEU A 181 -7.20 2.79 -10.09
C LEU A 181 -8.15 3.24 -8.99
N ARG A 182 -7.80 2.94 -7.74
CA ARG A 182 -8.54 3.31 -6.53
C ARG A 182 -7.57 3.67 -5.41
N VAL A 183 -8.01 4.46 -4.44
CA VAL A 183 -7.22 4.69 -3.21
C VAL A 183 -6.98 3.36 -2.51
N ASN A 184 -5.74 3.11 -2.09
CA ASN A 184 -5.32 1.78 -1.65
C ASN A 184 -6.01 1.33 -0.33
N ASN A 185 -6.21 2.25 0.61
CA ASN A 185 -6.87 1.96 1.88
C ASN A 185 -7.56 3.19 2.48
N ARG A 186 -8.40 2.94 3.50
CA ARG A 186 -9.23 3.97 4.15
C ARG A 186 -8.41 5.02 4.89
N ILE A 187 -7.24 4.65 5.42
CA ILE A 187 -6.35 5.60 6.10
C ILE A 187 -5.84 6.64 5.09
N TYR A 188 -5.42 6.19 3.91
CA TYR A 188 -4.98 7.11 2.86
C TYR A 188 -6.13 7.98 2.36
N GLU A 189 -7.31 7.39 2.16
CA GLU A 189 -8.51 8.14 1.75
C GLU A 189 -8.90 9.21 2.77
N SER A 190 -8.67 8.96 4.06
CA SER A 190 -8.95 9.92 5.15
C SER A 190 -7.90 11.02 5.29
N ILE A 191 -6.69 10.82 4.75
CA ILE A 191 -5.54 11.72 4.92
C ILE A 191 -5.31 12.54 3.66
N PHE A 192 -5.21 11.86 2.52
CA PHE A 192 -5.06 12.45 1.20
C PHE A 192 -6.45 12.62 0.61
N ASP A 193 -7.31 13.32 1.34
CA ASP A 193 -8.70 13.52 0.97
C ASP A 193 -8.85 14.64 -0.08
N ARG A 194 -10.09 14.99 -0.40
CA ARG A 194 -10.39 16.06 -1.35
C ARG A 194 -9.79 17.40 -0.94
N SER A 195 -9.81 17.74 0.35
CA SER A 195 -9.27 19.00 0.85
C SER A 195 -7.75 19.05 0.70
N TRP A 196 -7.06 17.94 0.99
CA TRP A 196 -5.62 17.83 0.77
C TRP A 196 -5.26 18.01 -0.71
N VAL A 197 -6.03 17.42 -1.63
CA VAL A 197 -5.80 17.59 -3.07
C VAL A 197 -6.03 19.03 -3.52
N GLU A 198 -7.12 19.66 -3.10
CA GLU A 198 -7.45 21.05 -3.45
C GLU A 198 -6.41 22.06 -2.92
N GLU A 199 -5.70 21.74 -1.83
CA GLU A 199 -4.61 22.56 -1.29
C GLU A 199 -3.32 22.52 -2.15
N HIS A 200 -3.11 21.42 -2.89
CA HIS A 200 -1.83 21.16 -3.57
C HIS A 200 -1.90 21.14 -5.11
N VAL A 201 -3.10 21.15 -5.69
CA VAL A 201 -3.34 21.27 -7.16
C VAL A 201 -3.05 22.68 -7.68
#